data_AF-A0A1A8TVB6-F1
#
_entry.id   AF-A0A1A8TVB6-F1
#
_cell.length_a   1.000
_cell.length_b   1.000
_cell.length_c   1.000
_cell.angle_alpha   90.00
_cell.angle_beta   90.00
_cell.angle_gamma   90.00
#
_symmetry.space_group_name_H-M   'P 1'
#
loop_
_entity.id
_entity.type
_entity.pdbx_description
1 polymer ?
#
loop_
_entity_poly.entity_id
_entity_poly.type
_entity_poly.pdbx_seq_one_letter_code
_entity_poly.pdbx_strand_id
1 'polypeptide(L)'
;MGYDITFHSISKNELKQFFFDIIIDPSCAEARSKSIPASEEKQKAMYEHLYKDNLVPWGELVRQGKGETMGDISPSFSMAAAAISGYLHPYHYSRNFSLSLISDKFPEVRGYFTSLTNVDGSPLVGLSDSDNGLISSNYCSSGVSDKPSSILEFIKNNEESLITEYGSDEISAIKCCLDYCISNDLLFIEAAEIVFPLGDECFSDIDNLRAYFLNQ
;
A
#
# COMPACT_ATOMS: atom_id res chain seq x y z
N MET A 1 -0.07 -21.85 0.05
CA MET A 1 -0.40 -20.98 1.20
C MET A 1 -0.95 -19.71 0.61
N GLY A 2 -2.09 -19.22 1.10
CA GLY A 2 -2.65 -17.96 0.61
C GLY A 2 -1.85 -16.78 1.14
N TYR A 3 -1.89 -15.65 0.42
CA TYR A 3 -1.26 -14.39 0.81
C TYR A 3 -2.12 -13.66 1.83
N ASP A 4 -1.51 -13.06 2.86
CA ASP A 4 -2.22 -12.13 3.72
C ASP A 4 -2.16 -10.74 3.08
N ILE A 5 -3.31 -10.27 2.58
CA ILE A 5 -3.42 -9.04 1.77
C ILE A 5 -4.06 -7.93 2.60
N THR A 6 -3.57 -6.71 2.40
CA THR A 6 -4.16 -5.49 2.95
C THR A 6 -4.45 -4.48 1.85
N PHE A 7 -5.52 -3.72 2.04
CA PHE A 7 -6.00 -2.68 1.14
C PHE A 7 -5.93 -1.33 1.83
N HIS A 8 -5.17 -0.42 1.24
CA HIS A 8 -4.84 0.87 1.83
C HIS A 8 -5.34 2.04 0.98
N SER A 9 -5.39 3.21 1.62
CA SER A 9 -5.83 4.45 1.00
C SER A 9 -4.87 5.59 1.32
N ILE A 10 -4.59 6.45 0.34
CA ILE A 10 -3.71 7.61 0.53
C ILE A 10 -4.04 8.71 -0.48
N SER A 11 -4.06 9.98 -0.09
CA SER A 11 -4.20 11.06 -1.06
C SER A 11 -2.90 11.31 -1.83
N LYS A 12 -3.00 11.97 -2.99
CA LYS A 12 -1.82 12.44 -3.74
C LYS A 12 -0.94 13.37 -2.89
N ASN A 13 -1.55 14.22 -2.08
CA ASN A 13 -0.82 15.15 -1.22
C ASN A 13 -0.10 14.40 -0.09
N GLU A 14 -0.73 13.40 0.53
CA GLU A 14 -0.10 12.59 1.56
C GLU A 14 1.03 11.73 1.01
N LEU A 15 0.84 11.10 -0.16
CA LEU A 15 1.91 10.36 -0.84
C LEU A 15 3.13 11.27 -1.09
N LYS A 16 2.89 12.51 -1.50
CA LYS A 16 3.97 13.48 -1.62
C LYS A 16 4.58 13.82 -0.25
N GLN A 17 3.76 14.21 0.71
CA GLN A 17 4.18 14.81 1.98
C GLN A 17 4.87 13.83 2.94
N PHE A 18 4.35 12.60 3.02
CA PHE A 18 4.78 11.57 3.97
C PHE A 18 5.70 10.52 3.34
N PHE A 19 5.89 10.56 2.02
CA PHE A 19 6.75 9.58 1.34
C PHE A 19 7.76 10.24 0.40
N PHE A 20 7.32 10.92 -0.66
CA PHE A 20 8.26 11.51 -1.63
C PHE A 20 9.16 12.59 -1.03
N ASP A 21 8.60 13.50 -0.24
CA ASP A 21 9.35 14.59 0.39
C ASP A 21 10.44 14.05 1.34
N ILE A 22 10.23 12.89 1.97
CA ILE A 22 11.21 12.27 2.86
C ILE A 22 12.36 11.62 2.07
N ILE A 23 12.04 11.02 0.91
CA ILE A 23 13.05 10.51 -0.02
C ILE A 23 13.91 11.66 -0.56
N ILE A 24 13.33 12.85 -0.76
CA ILE A 24 14.05 14.02 -1.27
C ILE A 24 14.84 14.73 -0.16
N ASP A 25 14.19 14.99 0.97
CA ASP A 25 14.75 15.69 2.14
C ASP A 25 14.40 14.93 3.43
N PRO A 26 15.31 14.09 3.95
CA PRO A 26 15.06 13.30 5.15
C PRO A 26 14.94 14.14 6.42
N SER A 27 15.30 15.44 6.41
CA SER A 27 15.21 16.30 7.59
C SER A 27 13.76 16.54 8.04
N CYS A 28 12.79 16.36 7.14
CA CYS A 28 11.38 16.51 7.47
C CYS A 28 10.75 15.28 8.15
N ALA A 29 11.43 14.11 8.15
CA ALA A 29 10.85 12.84 8.59
C ALA A 29 10.29 12.86 10.02
N GLU A 30 11.03 13.42 10.98
CA GLU A 30 10.58 13.48 12.38
C GLU A 30 9.38 14.44 12.55
N ALA A 31 9.38 15.57 11.85
CA ALA A 31 8.26 16.50 11.89
C ALA A 31 7.01 15.89 11.23
N ARG A 32 7.17 15.10 10.17
CA ARG A 32 6.09 14.38 9.50
C ARG A 32 5.49 13.32 10.41
N SER A 33 6.31 12.50 11.06
CA SER A 33 5.79 11.49 11.98
C SER A 33 5.03 12.11 13.16
N LYS A 34 5.40 13.29 13.66
CA LYS A 34 4.66 13.99 14.72
C LYS A 34 3.33 14.59 14.26
N SER A 35 3.09 14.67 12.96
CA SER A 35 1.89 15.29 12.38
C SER A 35 0.75 14.31 12.11
N ILE A 36 0.98 12.99 12.23
CA ILE A 36 -0.09 12.00 12.04
C ILE A 36 -1.03 11.97 13.26
N PRO A 37 -2.32 11.62 13.06
CA PRO A 37 -3.32 11.58 14.14
C PRO A 37 -3.21 10.28 14.98
N ALA A 38 -2.04 10.01 15.55
CA ALA A 38 -1.75 8.83 16.36
C ALA A 38 -1.10 9.20 17.71
N SER A 39 -0.96 8.22 18.62
CA SER A 39 -0.27 8.43 19.91
C SER A 39 1.21 8.75 19.71
N GLU A 40 1.84 9.43 20.68
CA GLU A 40 3.29 9.74 20.62
C GLU A 40 4.14 8.48 20.42
N GLU A 41 3.74 7.36 21.00
CA GLU A 41 4.40 6.06 20.82
C GLU A 41 4.37 5.61 19.35
N LYS A 42 3.23 5.73 18.68
CA LYS A 42 3.08 5.38 17.26
C LYS A 42 3.79 6.37 16.34
N GLN A 43 3.74 7.66 16.65
CA GLN A 43 4.51 8.68 15.94
C GLN A 43 6.01 8.40 16.02
N LYS A 44 6.49 7.93 17.19
CA LYS A 44 7.86 7.49 17.38
C LYS A 44 8.16 6.21 16.59
N ALA A 45 7.29 5.21 16.65
CA ALA A 45 7.46 3.95 15.92
C ALA A 45 7.52 4.16 14.40
N MET A 46 6.65 5.02 13.85
CA MET A 46 6.69 5.41 12.44
C MET A 46 8.03 6.06 12.08
N TYR A 47 8.52 6.98 12.91
CA TYR A 47 9.80 7.64 12.66
C TYR A 47 10.99 6.68 12.72
N GLU A 48 11.08 5.86 13.76
CA GLU A 48 12.22 4.96 13.97
C GLU A 48 12.20 3.84 12.94
N HIS A 49 11.09 3.12 12.81
CA HIS A 49 11.03 1.90 11.99
C HIS A 49 10.77 2.17 10.52
N LEU A 50 9.79 3.02 10.16
CA LEU A 50 9.48 3.24 8.74
C LEU A 50 10.43 4.24 8.09
N TYR A 51 10.75 5.34 8.77
CA TYR A 51 11.61 6.37 8.19
C TYR A 51 13.10 6.10 8.41
N LYS A 52 13.55 6.12 9.65
CA LYS A 52 14.98 6.13 9.97
C LYS A 52 15.68 4.82 9.58
N ASP A 53 15.05 3.68 9.87
CA ASP A 53 15.66 2.37 9.63
C ASP A 53 15.51 1.90 8.17
N ASN A 54 14.53 2.41 7.42
CA ASN A 54 14.19 1.94 6.06
C ASN A 54 14.20 3.07 5.01
N LEU A 55 13.19 3.95 5.02
CA LEU A 55 12.98 4.89 3.92
C LEU A 55 14.14 5.89 3.71
N VAL A 56 14.78 6.35 4.80
CA VAL A 56 15.89 7.31 4.73
C VAL A 56 17.14 6.68 4.13
N PRO A 57 17.62 5.50 4.58
CA PRO A 57 18.70 4.77 3.91
C PRO A 57 18.42 4.49 2.43
N TRP A 58 17.21 4.06 2.10
CA TRP A 58 16.80 3.83 0.71
C TRP A 58 16.80 5.10 -0.13
N GLY A 59 16.24 6.19 0.41
CA GLY A 59 16.26 7.49 -0.24
C GLY A 59 17.67 8.04 -0.44
N GLU A 60 18.63 7.72 0.45
CA GLU A 60 20.04 8.08 0.25
C GLU A 60 20.64 7.40 -0.97
N LEU A 61 20.32 6.12 -1.20
CA LEU A 61 20.76 5.42 -2.41
C LEU A 61 20.17 6.08 -3.67
N VAL A 62 18.89 6.47 -3.64
CA VAL A 62 18.24 7.21 -4.73
C VAL A 62 18.93 8.54 -5.00
N ARG A 63 19.18 9.35 -3.96
CA ARG A 63 19.86 10.65 -4.07
C ARG A 63 21.31 10.54 -4.58
N GLN A 64 21.99 9.42 -4.28
CA GLN A 64 23.33 9.12 -4.78
C GLN A 64 23.34 8.54 -6.21
N GLY A 65 22.18 8.34 -6.84
CA GLY A 65 22.07 7.68 -8.14
C GLY A 65 22.48 6.21 -8.12
N LYS A 66 22.23 5.53 -6.98
CA LYS A 66 22.50 4.10 -6.75
C LYS A 66 21.21 3.33 -6.47
N GLY A 67 20.04 3.87 -6.81
CA GLY A 67 18.74 3.25 -6.52
C GLY A 67 18.57 1.89 -7.20
N GLU A 68 19.23 1.66 -8.33
CA GLU A 68 19.25 0.38 -9.04
C GLU A 68 19.88 -0.75 -8.22
N THR A 69 20.73 -0.42 -7.24
CA THR A 69 21.33 -1.41 -6.33
C THR A 69 20.32 -1.98 -5.33
N MET A 70 19.16 -1.33 -5.16
CA MET A 70 18.08 -1.81 -4.31
C MET A 70 17.25 -2.93 -4.95
N GLY A 71 17.41 -3.16 -6.26
CA GLY A 71 16.57 -4.09 -7.01
C GLY A 71 15.19 -3.50 -7.30
N ASP A 72 14.16 -4.31 -7.15
CA ASP A 72 12.79 -3.91 -7.43
C ASP A 72 12.22 -2.98 -6.33
N ILE A 73 11.40 -2.00 -6.73
CA ILE A 73 10.81 -1.05 -5.77
C ILE A 73 9.60 -1.64 -5.02
N SER A 74 8.96 -2.70 -5.54
CA SER A 74 7.75 -3.29 -4.96
C SER A 74 7.95 -3.82 -3.53
N PRO A 75 9.04 -4.55 -3.21
CA PRO A 75 9.33 -5.03 -1.86
C PRO A 75 9.84 -3.94 -0.88
N SER A 76 10.17 -2.75 -1.38
CA SER A 76 10.82 -1.70 -0.59
C SER A 76 9.97 -0.43 -0.52
N PHE A 77 10.02 0.38 -1.56
CA PHE A 77 9.32 1.66 -1.63
C PHE A 77 7.80 1.53 -1.68
N SER A 78 7.26 0.62 -2.50
CA SER A 78 5.80 0.41 -2.53
C SER A 78 5.29 -0.10 -1.18
N MET A 79 6.03 -1.02 -0.56
CA MET A 79 5.74 -1.52 0.77
C MET A 79 5.73 -0.43 1.83
N ALA A 80 6.72 0.47 1.82
CA ALA A 80 6.75 1.62 2.71
C ALA A 80 5.57 2.56 2.47
N ALA A 81 5.18 2.80 1.21
CA ALA A 81 4.01 3.62 0.90
C ALA A 81 2.72 3.03 1.50
N ALA A 82 2.51 1.72 1.37
CA ALA A 82 1.39 1.02 2.00
C ALA A 82 1.45 1.08 3.54
N ALA A 83 2.62 0.82 4.12
CA ALA A 83 2.81 0.88 5.56
C ALA A 83 2.50 2.27 6.14
N ILE A 84 2.97 3.33 5.47
CA ILE A 84 2.70 4.73 5.83
C ILE A 84 1.22 5.05 5.72
N SER A 85 0.54 4.60 4.66
CA SER A 85 -0.89 4.86 4.49
C SER A 85 -1.75 4.29 5.62
N GLY A 86 -1.37 3.14 6.19
CA GLY A 86 -2.10 2.58 7.34
C GLY A 86 -1.94 3.38 8.65
N TYR A 87 -0.95 4.28 8.76
CA TYR A 87 -0.88 5.25 9.86
C TYR A 87 -1.81 6.45 9.66
N LEU A 88 -2.22 6.73 8.41
CA LEU A 88 -3.02 7.90 8.04
C LEU A 88 -4.51 7.58 7.94
N HIS A 89 -4.83 6.37 7.47
CA HIS A 89 -6.19 5.96 7.17
C HIS A 89 -6.49 4.54 7.64
N PRO A 90 -7.77 4.20 7.85
CA PRO A 90 -8.20 2.82 8.00
C PRO A 90 -7.80 1.99 6.78
N TYR A 91 -7.35 0.76 7.01
CA TYR A 91 -7.00 -0.20 5.96
C TYR A 91 -7.64 -1.56 6.25
N HIS A 92 -7.89 -2.33 5.20
CA HIS A 92 -8.73 -3.53 5.28
C HIS A 92 -7.91 -4.77 4.99
N TYR A 93 -8.08 -5.81 5.80
CA TYR A 93 -7.43 -7.09 5.58
C TYR A 93 -8.31 -8.04 4.78
N SER A 94 -7.67 -8.84 3.93
CA SER A 94 -8.24 -9.94 3.18
C SER A 94 -7.25 -11.11 3.14
N ARG A 95 -7.76 -12.34 3.14
CA ARG A 95 -6.91 -13.53 2.95
C ARG A 95 -7.05 -14.03 1.53
N ASN A 96 -5.93 -14.13 0.81
CA ASN A 96 -5.82 -14.76 -0.50
C ASN A 96 -6.64 -14.09 -1.63
N PHE A 97 -6.95 -12.79 -1.50
CA PHE A 97 -7.56 -12.01 -2.58
C PHE A 97 -6.89 -10.65 -2.75
N SER A 98 -6.49 -10.35 -3.98
CA SER A 98 -6.11 -9.02 -4.47
C SER A 98 -6.38 -8.97 -5.98
N LEU A 99 -6.54 -7.77 -6.54
CA LEU A 99 -6.64 -7.53 -7.98
C LEU A 99 -5.37 -7.99 -8.69
N SER A 100 -4.20 -7.74 -8.09
CA SER A 100 -2.91 -8.18 -8.62
C SER A 100 -2.87 -9.70 -8.86
N LEU A 101 -3.34 -10.50 -7.89
CA LEU A 101 -3.31 -11.96 -7.97
C LEU A 101 -4.28 -12.56 -8.99
N ILE A 102 -5.35 -11.84 -9.34
CA ILE A 102 -6.33 -12.29 -10.34
C ILE A 102 -6.03 -11.75 -11.74
N SER A 103 -4.93 -11.03 -11.92
CA SER A 103 -4.61 -10.35 -13.19
C SER A 103 -4.42 -11.29 -14.37
N ASP A 104 -4.00 -12.54 -14.17
CA ASP A 104 -3.94 -13.53 -15.25
C ASP A 104 -5.33 -13.93 -15.76
N LYS A 105 -6.32 -13.99 -14.85
CA LYS A 105 -7.71 -14.30 -15.18
C LYS A 105 -8.46 -13.08 -15.72
N PHE A 106 -8.15 -11.90 -15.20
CA PHE A 106 -8.75 -10.62 -15.58
C PHE A 106 -7.66 -9.61 -15.98
N PRO A 107 -7.12 -9.69 -17.23
CA PRO A 107 -6.00 -8.86 -17.65
C PRO A 107 -6.24 -7.34 -17.57
N GLU A 108 -7.49 -6.90 -17.62
CA GLU A 108 -7.89 -5.51 -17.47
C GLU A 108 -7.47 -4.89 -16.13
N VAL A 109 -7.34 -5.70 -15.06
CA VAL A 109 -6.98 -5.18 -13.73
C VAL A 109 -5.58 -4.60 -13.69
N ARG A 110 -4.69 -5.02 -14.62
CA ARG A 110 -3.35 -4.45 -14.78
C ARG A 110 -3.41 -2.96 -15.10
N GLY A 111 -4.47 -2.51 -15.79
CA GLY A 111 -4.67 -1.11 -16.15
C GLY A 111 -5.18 -0.22 -15.02
N TYR A 112 -5.44 -0.78 -13.83
CA TYR A 112 -5.85 -0.01 -12.66
C TYR A 112 -4.70 0.57 -11.87
N PHE A 113 -3.51 -0.03 -11.94
CA PHE A 113 -2.37 0.38 -11.13
C PHE A 113 -1.35 1.19 -11.94
N THR A 114 -0.73 2.14 -11.26
CA THR A 114 0.40 2.93 -11.75
C THR A 114 1.57 2.71 -10.81
N SER A 115 2.66 2.14 -11.33
CA SER A 115 3.93 2.02 -10.60
C SER A 115 4.33 3.35 -9.97
N LEU A 116 4.87 3.32 -8.74
CA LEU A 116 5.42 4.53 -8.09
C LEU A 116 6.54 5.18 -8.90
N THR A 117 7.22 4.45 -9.80
CA THR A 117 8.23 5.00 -10.71
C THR A 117 7.62 5.88 -11.81
N ASN A 118 6.31 5.76 -12.05
CA ASN A 118 5.55 6.46 -13.08
C ASN A 118 4.55 7.47 -12.51
N VAL A 119 4.44 7.58 -11.17
CA VAL A 119 3.60 8.58 -10.52
C VAL A 119 4.21 9.97 -10.72
N ASP A 120 3.37 10.96 -11.04
CA ASP A 120 3.81 12.34 -11.22
C ASP A 120 4.48 12.89 -9.95
N GLY A 121 5.62 13.57 -10.13
CA GLY A 121 6.44 14.09 -9.04
C GLY A 121 7.17 13.03 -8.18
N SER A 122 7.16 11.76 -8.60
CA SER A 122 7.87 10.70 -7.86
C SER A 122 9.40 10.88 -7.91
N PRO A 123 10.11 10.75 -6.78
CA PRO A 123 11.57 10.72 -6.76
C PRO A 123 12.14 9.37 -7.21
N LEU A 124 11.27 8.39 -7.51
CA LEU A 124 11.64 7.02 -7.90
C LEU A 124 11.66 6.82 -9.42
N VAL A 125 11.52 7.90 -10.20
CA VAL A 125 11.54 7.86 -11.66
C VAL A 125 12.85 7.21 -12.14
N GLY A 126 12.71 6.21 -13.01
CA GLY A 126 13.84 5.48 -13.59
C GLY A 126 14.34 4.28 -12.77
N LEU A 127 13.76 4.01 -11.59
CA LEU A 127 14.01 2.76 -10.87
C LEU A 127 13.23 1.59 -11.51
N SER A 128 13.60 0.36 -11.14
CA SER A 128 12.97 -0.86 -11.65
C SER A 128 11.68 -1.18 -10.90
N ASP A 129 10.64 -1.48 -11.65
CA ASP A 129 9.40 -2.12 -11.17
C ASP A 129 9.00 -3.19 -12.20
N SER A 130 9.48 -4.42 -12.00
CA SER A 130 9.30 -5.53 -12.94
C SER A 130 7.84 -5.95 -13.10
N ASP A 131 7.03 -5.67 -12.08
CA ASP A 131 5.62 -6.02 -12.02
C ASP A 131 4.71 -4.85 -12.42
N ASN A 132 5.31 -3.73 -12.81
CA ASN A 132 4.66 -2.51 -13.26
C ASN A 132 3.53 -2.07 -12.31
N GLY A 133 3.81 -2.10 -11.01
CA GLY A 133 2.87 -1.70 -9.96
C GLY A 133 1.88 -2.78 -9.54
N LEU A 134 2.13 -4.06 -9.81
CA LEU A 134 1.37 -5.19 -9.27
C LEU A 134 2.13 -5.90 -8.14
N ILE A 135 1.39 -6.63 -7.31
CA ILE A 135 1.99 -7.58 -6.36
C ILE A 135 2.36 -8.87 -7.11
N SER A 136 3.59 -9.35 -6.93
CA SER A 136 4.10 -10.60 -7.51
C SER A 136 4.54 -11.66 -6.50
N SER A 137 4.76 -11.27 -5.24
CA SER A 137 5.19 -12.19 -4.18
C SER A 137 4.84 -11.67 -2.77
N ASN A 138 5.27 -12.39 -1.73
CA ASN A 138 5.14 -11.95 -0.34
C ASN A 138 5.98 -10.69 -0.11
N TYR A 139 5.61 -9.89 0.90
CA TYR A 139 6.35 -8.68 1.28
C TYR A 139 6.53 -7.72 0.09
N CYS A 140 5.48 -7.57 -0.71
CA CYS A 140 5.42 -6.68 -1.88
C CYS A 140 4.13 -5.87 -1.84
N SER A 141 4.14 -4.69 -2.47
CA SER A 141 2.96 -3.85 -2.60
C SER A 141 2.80 -3.35 -4.02
N SER A 142 1.56 -3.18 -4.44
CA SER A 142 1.24 -2.56 -5.72
C SER A 142 1.77 -1.12 -5.79
N GLY A 143 1.74 -0.56 -6.98
CA GLY A 143 1.71 0.89 -7.14
C GLY A 143 0.40 1.48 -6.60
N VAL A 144 0.07 2.69 -7.04
CA VAL A 144 -1.18 3.36 -6.67
C VAL A 144 -2.22 3.21 -7.77
N SER A 145 -3.50 3.17 -7.40
CA SER A 145 -4.61 3.33 -8.33
C SER A 145 -5.36 4.62 -8.05
N ASP A 146 -5.56 5.43 -9.09
CA ASP A 146 -6.43 6.60 -9.08
C ASP A 146 -7.84 6.27 -9.62
N LYS A 147 -8.19 4.99 -9.73
CA LYS A 147 -9.46 4.50 -10.32
C LYS A 147 -10.32 3.69 -9.34
N PRO A 148 -10.49 4.09 -8.07
CA PRO A 148 -11.24 3.27 -7.11
C PRO A 148 -12.70 3.04 -7.55
N SER A 149 -13.33 4.00 -8.23
CA SER A 149 -14.68 3.82 -8.79
C SER A 149 -14.75 2.73 -9.87
N SER A 150 -13.78 2.70 -10.80
CA SER A 150 -13.75 1.69 -11.87
C SER A 150 -13.44 0.30 -11.31
N ILE A 151 -12.55 0.21 -10.33
CA ILE A 151 -12.28 -1.05 -9.62
C ILE A 151 -13.54 -1.55 -8.94
N LEU A 152 -14.25 -0.67 -8.20
CA LEU A 152 -15.46 -1.05 -7.49
C LEU A 152 -16.56 -1.54 -8.45
N GLU A 153 -16.72 -0.89 -9.60
CA GLU A 153 -17.63 -1.32 -10.65
C GLU A 153 -17.24 -2.71 -11.20
N PHE A 154 -15.95 -2.93 -11.47
CA PHE A 154 -15.45 -4.25 -11.89
C PHE A 154 -15.79 -5.33 -10.87
N ILE A 155 -15.57 -5.07 -9.57
CA ILE A 155 -15.88 -6.02 -8.51
C ILE A 155 -17.39 -6.32 -8.47
N LYS A 156 -18.24 -5.29 -8.55
CA LYS A 156 -19.70 -5.45 -8.57
C LYS A 156 -20.17 -6.27 -9.77
N ASN A 157 -19.58 -6.05 -10.95
CA ASN A 157 -19.94 -6.77 -12.16
C ASN A 157 -19.52 -8.25 -12.14
N ASN A 158 -18.53 -8.60 -11.31
CA ASN A 158 -18.01 -9.97 -11.19
C ASN A 158 -18.30 -10.59 -9.81
N GLU A 159 -19.15 -9.96 -9.00
CA GLU A 159 -19.27 -10.21 -7.56
C GLU A 159 -19.58 -11.67 -7.24
N GLU A 160 -20.57 -12.27 -7.91
CA GLU A 160 -20.96 -13.67 -7.66
C GLU A 160 -19.80 -14.65 -7.92
N SER A 161 -19.06 -14.45 -9.02
CA SER A 161 -17.90 -15.28 -9.33
C SER A 161 -16.76 -15.07 -8.35
N LEU A 162 -16.51 -13.83 -7.93
CA LEU A 162 -15.43 -13.51 -7.02
C LEU A 162 -15.72 -14.02 -5.60
N ILE A 163 -16.95 -13.87 -5.11
CA ILE A 163 -17.38 -14.41 -3.81
C ILE A 163 -17.29 -15.94 -3.81
N THR A 164 -17.72 -16.58 -4.90
CA THR A 164 -17.66 -18.05 -5.01
C THR A 164 -16.23 -18.57 -4.94
N GLU A 165 -15.26 -17.85 -5.50
CA GLU A 165 -13.86 -18.29 -5.58
C GLU A 165 -13.03 -17.89 -4.36
N TYR A 166 -13.26 -16.69 -3.81
CA TYR A 166 -12.39 -16.09 -2.79
C TYR A 166 -13.05 -15.89 -1.43
N GLY A 167 -14.38 -15.87 -1.36
CA GLY A 167 -15.12 -15.65 -0.12
C GLY A 167 -15.78 -14.27 -0.04
N SER A 168 -16.87 -14.18 0.73
CA SER A 168 -17.63 -12.92 0.87
C SER A 168 -16.88 -11.85 1.66
N ASP A 169 -16.06 -12.26 2.61
CA ASP A 169 -15.39 -11.36 3.54
C ASP A 169 -14.23 -10.65 2.84
N GLU A 170 -13.49 -11.38 2.00
CA GLU A 170 -12.42 -10.88 1.14
C GLU A 170 -12.92 -9.82 0.17
N ILE A 171 -14.04 -10.10 -0.50
CA ILE A 171 -14.67 -9.17 -1.44
C ILE A 171 -15.27 -7.97 -0.70
N SER A 172 -15.78 -8.16 0.53
CA SER A 172 -16.26 -7.05 1.35
C SER A 172 -15.13 -6.14 1.82
N ALA A 173 -13.97 -6.70 2.18
CA ALA A 173 -12.79 -5.95 2.61
C ALA A 173 -12.30 -4.96 1.55
N ILE A 174 -12.13 -5.43 0.30
CA ILE A 174 -11.72 -4.53 -0.78
C ILE A 174 -12.79 -3.48 -1.09
N LYS A 175 -14.08 -3.84 -1.09
CA LYS A 175 -15.18 -2.90 -1.37
C LYS A 175 -15.22 -1.77 -0.35
N CYS A 176 -15.06 -2.08 0.94
CA CYS A 176 -15.01 -1.05 1.98
C CYS A 176 -13.81 -0.11 1.84
N CYS A 177 -12.63 -0.63 1.48
CA CYS A 177 -11.47 0.22 1.18
C CYS A 177 -11.75 1.13 -0.02
N LEU A 178 -12.33 0.59 -1.10
CA LEU A 178 -12.66 1.37 -2.30
C LEU A 178 -13.74 2.42 -2.03
N ASP A 179 -14.79 2.09 -1.30
CA ASP A 179 -15.83 3.04 -0.89
C ASP A 179 -15.24 4.16 -0.02
N TYR A 180 -14.29 3.84 0.86
CA TYR A 180 -13.55 4.83 1.64
C TYR A 180 -12.68 5.72 0.73
N CYS A 181 -11.98 5.14 -0.25
CA CYS A 181 -11.18 5.89 -1.21
C CYS A 181 -12.06 6.88 -2.01
N ILE A 182 -13.19 6.42 -2.53
CA ILE A 182 -14.13 7.23 -3.31
C ILE A 182 -14.69 8.38 -2.46
N SER A 183 -15.10 8.08 -1.21
CA SER A 183 -15.73 9.06 -0.33
C SER A 183 -14.78 10.17 0.12
N ASN A 184 -13.47 9.91 0.10
CA ASN A 184 -12.44 10.83 0.60
C ASN A 184 -11.46 11.31 -0.49
N ASP A 185 -11.71 11.00 -1.77
CA ASP A 185 -10.83 11.33 -2.90
C ASP A 185 -9.38 10.82 -2.71
N LEU A 186 -9.25 9.54 -2.35
CA LEU A 186 -7.96 8.88 -2.09
C LEU A 186 -7.60 7.87 -3.19
N LEU A 187 -6.31 7.65 -3.35
CA LEU A 187 -5.73 6.57 -4.14
C LEU A 187 -5.85 5.24 -3.38
N PHE A 188 -5.87 4.14 -4.13
CA PHE A 188 -5.93 2.78 -3.60
C PHE A 188 -4.59 2.04 -3.77
N ILE A 189 -4.20 1.24 -2.77
CA ILE A 189 -2.98 0.42 -2.77
C ILE A 189 -3.31 -0.98 -2.23
N GLU A 190 -2.72 -2.02 -2.82
CA GLU A 190 -2.70 -3.38 -2.29
C GLU A 190 -1.32 -3.69 -1.71
N ALA A 191 -1.26 -4.45 -0.62
CA ALA A 191 0.01 -4.93 -0.07
C ALA A 191 -0.11 -6.34 0.50
N ALA A 192 0.85 -7.20 0.16
CA ALA A 192 1.01 -8.53 0.74
C ALA A 192 1.94 -8.47 1.95
N GLU A 193 1.49 -9.03 3.07
CA GLU A 193 2.25 -9.19 4.31
C GLU A 193 2.63 -7.87 5.02
N ILE A 194 1.77 -6.84 4.97
CA ILE A 194 1.82 -5.74 5.96
C ILE A 194 1.39 -6.24 7.35
N VAL A 195 0.41 -7.14 7.38
CA VAL A 195 -0.10 -7.79 8.59
C VAL A 195 0.10 -9.28 8.40
N PHE A 196 0.81 -9.91 9.32
CA PHE A 196 1.07 -11.34 9.33
C PHE A 196 0.50 -11.96 10.61
N PRO A 197 -0.79 -12.39 10.62
CA PRO A 197 -1.49 -12.80 11.84
C PRO A 197 -0.86 -14.02 12.53
N LEU A 198 -0.25 -14.94 11.77
CA LEU A 198 0.37 -16.14 12.34
C LEU A 198 1.69 -15.84 13.06
N GLY A 199 2.38 -14.77 12.68
CA GLY A 199 3.62 -14.32 13.30
C GLY A 199 3.42 -13.25 14.37
N ASP A 200 2.20 -12.75 14.56
CA ASP A 200 1.89 -11.60 15.42
C ASP A 200 2.69 -10.34 15.02
N GLU A 201 2.86 -10.13 13.71
CA GLU A 201 3.63 -9.01 13.14
C GLU A 201 2.74 -8.06 12.33
N CYS A 202 2.98 -6.76 12.49
CA CYS A 202 2.34 -5.70 11.72
C CYS A 202 3.35 -4.59 11.42
N PHE A 203 3.56 -4.28 10.14
CA PHE A 203 4.45 -3.22 9.68
C PHE A 203 3.76 -1.85 9.53
N SER A 204 2.51 -1.75 9.98
CA SER A 204 1.71 -0.52 9.98
C SER A 204 0.97 -0.30 11.31
N ASP A 205 0.07 0.67 11.39
CA ASP A 205 -0.71 0.94 12.59
C ASP A 205 -1.90 -0.03 12.75
N ILE A 206 -1.73 -1.02 13.62
CA ILE A 206 -2.76 -2.05 13.88
C ILE A 206 -4.12 -1.48 14.32
N ASP A 207 -4.18 -0.30 14.94
CA ASP A 207 -5.47 0.27 15.37
C ASP A 207 -6.31 0.78 14.19
N ASN A 208 -5.67 1.02 13.05
CA ASN A 208 -6.33 1.37 11.81
C ASN A 208 -6.72 0.15 10.97
N LEU A 209 -6.31 -1.06 11.37
CA LEU A 209 -6.70 -2.28 10.69
C LEU A 209 -8.20 -2.55 10.85
N ARG A 210 -8.85 -2.96 9.77
CA ARG A 210 -10.24 -3.43 9.71
C ARG A 210 -10.23 -4.84 9.12
N ALA A 211 -10.58 -5.84 9.92
CA ALA A 211 -10.67 -7.22 9.46
C ALA A 211 -12.05 -7.79 9.81
N TYR A 212 -12.71 -8.38 8.82
CA TYR A 212 -14.08 -8.87 8.96
C TYR A 212 -14.20 -10.04 9.95
N PHE A 213 -13.20 -10.93 10.01
CA PHE A 213 -13.19 -12.04 10.97
C PHE A 213 -12.81 -11.64 12.39
N LEU A 214 -12.31 -10.41 12.61
CA LEU A 214 -11.95 -9.92 13.94
C LEU A 214 -13.13 -9.35 14.72
N ASN A 215 -14.35 -9.28 14.14
CA ASN A 215 -15.61 -8.82 14.75
C ASN A 215 -15.45 -7.91 15.99
N GLN A 216 -15.56 -6.60 15.72
CA GLN A 216 -15.56 -5.47 16.64
C GLN A 216 -16.30 -5.71 17.97
#